data_AF-A0A9D7R1F0-F1
#
_entry.id   AF-A0A9D7R1F0-F1
#
_cell.length_a   1.000
_cell.length_b   1.000
_cell.length_c   1.000
_cell.angle_alpha   90.00
_cell.angle_beta   90.00
_cell.angle_gamma   90.00
#
_symmetry.space_group_name_H-M   'P 1'
#
loop_
_entity.id
_entity.type
_entity.pdbx_description
1 polymer ?
#
loop_
_entity_poly.entity_id
_entity_poly.type
_entity_poly.pdbx_seq_one_letter_code
_entity_poly.pdbx_strand_id
1 'polypeptide(L)'
;MLKEVGASGQISLGKKYAGQLFDLTVRDDGSIVMQPVKVVPVTTSVREQPAAYTVNPVNPTGDGWLTPERLARRAAAAARSPAEAEAAHTQWEEENKEAIEAMNQRMAKIGSMARRIHEWRKAKTHQAVATDGAI
;
A
#
# COMPACT_ATOMS: atom_id res chain seq x y z
N MET A 1 -36.90 28.68 3.08
CA MET A 1 -35.82 29.53 3.62
C MET A 1 -34.84 29.78 2.49
N LEU A 2 -34.52 31.04 2.21
CA LEU A 2 -33.50 31.39 1.23
C LEU A 2 -32.12 31.25 1.88
N LYS A 3 -31.14 30.76 1.12
CA LYS A 3 -29.75 30.59 1.55
C LYS A 3 -28.87 31.37 0.59
N GLU A 4 -27.92 32.11 1.14
CA GLU A 4 -26.93 32.81 0.33
C GLU A 4 -25.92 31.83 -0.25
N VAL A 5 -25.46 32.17 -1.44
CA VAL A 5 -24.39 31.47 -2.14
C VAL A 5 -23.12 32.29 -1.92
N GLY A 6 -22.07 31.65 -1.39
CA GLY A 6 -20.77 32.30 -1.21
C GLY A 6 -20.11 32.66 -2.55
N ALA A 7 -19.09 33.51 -2.52
CA ALA A 7 -18.39 33.99 -3.72
C ALA A 7 -17.84 32.87 -4.63
N SER A 8 -17.62 31.67 -4.09
CA SER A 8 -17.15 30.48 -4.82
C SER A 8 -18.29 29.58 -5.33
N GLY A 9 -19.56 29.96 -5.18
CA GLY A 9 -20.70 29.10 -5.50
C GLY A 9 -21.11 28.14 -4.37
N GLN A 10 -20.47 28.21 -3.20
CA GLN A 10 -20.76 27.32 -2.09
C GLN A 10 -22.08 27.69 -1.38
N ILE A 11 -22.93 26.70 -1.11
CA ILE A 11 -24.19 26.85 -0.37
C ILE A 11 -24.28 25.83 0.78
N SER A 12 -24.76 26.26 1.94
CA SER A 12 -24.94 25.39 3.11
C SER A 12 -26.40 24.90 3.24
N LEU A 13 -26.63 23.61 2.98
CA LEU A 13 -27.96 22.98 3.00
C LEU A 13 -28.43 22.55 4.41
N GLY A 14 -27.51 22.48 5.39
CA GLY A 14 -27.79 22.12 6.79
C GLY A 14 -27.44 20.68 7.14
N LYS A 15 -27.50 20.35 8.45
CA LYS A 15 -26.98 19.08 9.01
C LYS A 15 -27.66 17.81 8.44
N LYS A 16 -28.94 17.91 8.04
CA LYS A 16 -29.70 16.79 7.45
C LYS A 16 -29.05 16.25 6.17
N TYR A 17 -28.33 17.10 5.43
CA TYR A 17 -27.71 16.78 4.16
C TYR A 17 -26.18 16.65 4.26
N ALA A 18 -25.62 16.71 5.46
CA ALA A 18 -24.18 16.57 5.66
C ALA A 18 -23.71 15.18 5.25
N GLY A 19 -22.64 15.10 4.46
CA GLY A 19 -22.04 13.85 3.99
C GLY A 19 -22.82 13.13 2.87
N GLN A 20 -23.92 13.70 2.39
CA GLN A 20 -24.63 13.18 1.22
C GLN A 20 -24.00 13.72 -0.07
N LEU A 21 -23.94 12.88 -1.09
CA LEU A 21 -23.58 13.29 -2.44
C LEU A 21 -24.85 13.55 -3.24
N PHE A 22 -24.79 14.51 -4.14
CA PHE A 22 -25.91 14.88 -4.98
C PHE A 22 -25.47 14.90 -6.44
N ASP A 23 -26.33 14.38 -7.30
CA ASP A 23 -26.24 14.66 -8.74
C ASP A 23 -26.88 16.03 -9.02
N LEU A 24 -26.26 16.81 -9.89
CA LEU A 24 -26.63 18.19 -10.17
C LEU A 24 -27.07 18.32 -11.62
N THR A 25 -28.29 18.79 -11.84
CA THR A 25 -28.80 19.08 -13.18
C THR A 25 -29.23 20.54 -13.27
N VAL A 26 -28.72 21.26 -14.27
CA VAL A 26 -29.19 22.59 -14.64
C VAL A 26 -30.32 22.44 -15.64
N ARG A 27 -31.46 23.05 -15.36
CA ARG A 27 -32.62 23.08 -16.26
C ARG A 27 -32.59 24.29 -17.17
N ASP A 28 -33.37 24.24 -18.25
CA ASP A 28 -33.46 25.30 -19.26
C ASP A 28 -34.01 26.63 -18.69
N ASP A 29 -34.73 26.58 -17.57
CA ASP A 29 -35.21 27.75 -16.83
C ASP A 29 -34.15 28.36 -15.88
N GLY A 30 -32.91 27.83 -15.91
CA GLY A 30 -31.81 28.25 -15.06
C GLY A 30 -31.87 27.70 -13.63
N SER A 31 -32.88 26.88 -13.30
CA SER A 31 -32.96 26.24 -11.98
C SER A 31 -31.97 25.09 -11.87
N ILE A 32 -31.42 24.90 -10.66
CA ILE A 32 -30.53 23.78 -10.33
C ILE A 32 -31.30 22.77 -9.49
N VAL A 33 -31.34 21.53 -9.96
CA VAL A 33 -31.91 20.40 -9.23
C VAL A 33 -30.79 19.54 -8.68
N MET A 34 -30.86 19.23 -7.39
CA MET A 34 -29.91 18.37 -6.70
C MET A 34 -30.63 17.11 -6.20
N GLN A 35 -30.24 15.94 -6.69
CA GLN A 35 -30.83 14.67 -6.29
C GLN A 35 -29.83 13.85 -5.47
N PRO A 36 -30.18 13.37 -4.26
CA PRO A 36 -29.27 12.56 -3.46
C PRO A 36 -28.88 11.28 -4.20
N VAL A 37 -27.59 10.97 -4.22
CA VAL A 37 -27.05 9.75 -4.81
C VAL A 37 -26.27 8.94 -3.79
N LYS A 38 -26.41 7.61 -3.88
CA LYS A 38 -25.56 6.67 -3.16
C LYS A 38 -24.48 6.21 -4.14
N VAL A 39 -23.24 6.61 -3.89
CA VAL A 39 -22.10 6.07 -4.64
C VAL A 39 -21.91 4.63 -4.18
N VAL A 40 -22.27 3.70 -5.05
CA VAL A 40 -21.86 2.31 -4.92
C VAL A 40 -20.52 2.23 -5.63
N PRO A 41 -19.43 1.82 -4.95
CA PRO A 41 -18.20 1.47 -5.64
C PRO A 41 -18.57 0.41 -6.66
N VAL A 42 -18.52 0.77 -7.93
CA VAL A 42 -18.54 -0.22 -9.00
C VAL A 42 -17.21 -0.92 -8.81
N THR A 43 -17.20 -2.05 -8.12
CA THR A 43 -16.19 -3.05 -8.42
C THR A 43 -16.45 -3.33 -9.89
N THR A 44 -15.67 -2.69 -10.77
CA THR A 44 -15.42 -3.25 -12.07
C THR A 44 -15.12 -4.69 -11.73
N SER A 45 -15.99 -5.62 -12.10
CA SER A 45 -15.63 -7.01 -12.10
C SER A 45 -14.53 -7.06 -13.15
N VAL A 46 -13.32 -6.72 -12.73
CA VAL A 46 -12.12 -7.21 -13.34
C VAL A 46 -12.32 -8.69 -13.16
N ARG A 47 -12.93 -9.30 -14.16
CA ARG A 47 -12.82 -10.71 -14.41
C ARG A 47 -11.34 -10.83 -14.72
N GLU A 48 -10.55 -10.92 -13.66
CA GLU A 48 -9.13 -11.21 -13.75
C GLU A 48 -9.10 -12.48 -14.58
N GLN A 49 -8.74 -12.33 -15.84
CA GLN A 49 -8.42 -13.47 -16.65
C GLN A 49 -7.18 -14.00 -15.96
N PRO A 50 -7.27 -15.16 -15.27
CA PRO A 50 -6.12 -15.67 -14.54
C PRO A 50 -5.00 -15.73 -15.56
N ALA A 51 -3.88 -15.07 -15.26
CA ALA A 51 -2.74 -15.08 -16.15
C ALA A 51 -2.43 -16.55 -16.44
N ALA A 52 -2.63 -16.95 -17.70
CA ALA A 52 -2.30 -18.29 -18.14
C ALA A 52 -0.79 -18.33 -18.28
N TYR A 53 -0.08 -18.46 -17.15
CA TYR A 53 1.31 -18.84 -17.16
C TYR A 53 1.35 -20.22 -17.83
N THR A 54 1.76 -20.27 -19.09
CA THR A 54 1.97 -21.54 -19.77
C THR A 54 3.09 -22.24 -19.04
N VAL A 55 2.71 -23.18 -18.17
CA VAL A 55 3.60 -24.14 -17.56
C VAL A 55 4.23 -24.89 -18.74
N ASN A 56 5.52 -24.63 -19.01
CA ASN A 56 6.21 -25.35 -20.09
C ASN A 56 6.15 -26.85 -19.74
N PRO A 57 5.52 -27.72 -20.56
CA PRO A 57 5.32 -29.12 -20.19
C PRO A 57 6.64 -29.89 -20.03
N VAL A 58 7.73 -29.37 -20.61
CA VAL A 58 9.09 -29.90 -20.45
C VAL A 58 9.75 -29.42 -19.15
N ASN A 59 9.28 -28.30 -18.58
CA ASN A 59 9.78 -27.77 -17.32
C ASN A 59 8.64 -27.09 -16.52
N PRO A 60 7.79 -27.86 -15.83
CA PRO A 60 6.53 -27.36 -15.28
C PRO A 60 6.69 -26.41 -14.08
N THR A 61 7.92 -26.01 -13.78
CA THR A 61 8.29 -25.28 -12.56
C THR A 61 9.02 -23.96 -12.83
N GLY A 62 9.18 -23.59 -14.11
CA GLY A 62 9.88 -22.37 -14.52
C GLY A 62 11.28 -22.27 -13.94
N ASP A 63 11.70 -21.06 -13.57
CA ASP A 63 13.03 -20.66 -13.01
C ASP A 63 13.39 -21.31 -11.65
N GLY A 64 12.92 -22.53 -11.36
CA GLY A 64 13.17 -23.26 -10.11
C GLY A 64 12.35 -22.78 -8.91
N TRP A 65 11.41 -21.86 -9.10
CA TRP A 65 10.59 -21.30 -8.02
C TRP A 65 9.44 -22.21 -7.58
N LEU A 66 8.90 -23.03 -8.48
CA LEU A 66 7.71 -23.86 -8.25
C LEU A 66 8.03 -25.36 -8.31
N THR A 67 9.17 -25.80 -7.76
CA THR A 67 9.48 -27.24 -7.73
C THR A 67 8.40 -28.03 -6.98
N PRO A 68 8.13 -29.31 -7.33
CA PRO A 68 7.10 -30.11 -6.68
C PRO A 68 7.37 -30.23 -5.17
N GLU A 69 8.65 -30.31 -4.79
CA GLU A 69 9.09 -30.31 -3.40
C GLU A 69 8.73 -29.02 -2.65
N ARG A 70 8.95 -27.84 -3.26
CA ARG A 70 8.60 -26.54 -2.66
C ARG A 70 7.09 -26.39 -2.53
N LEU A 71 6.33 -26.85 -3.53
CA LEU A 71 4.87 -26.86 -3.49
C LEU A 71 4.35 -27.80 -2.39
N ALA A 72 4.90 -29.00 -2.28
CA ALA A 72 4.57 -29.95 -1.22
C ALA A 72 4.90 -29.38 0.16
N ARG A 73 6.08 -28.74 0.32
CA ARG A 73 6.48 -28.08 1.57
C ARG A 73 5.52 -26.94 1.96
N ARG A 74 5.05 -26.14 0.98
CA ARG A 74 4.05 -25.09 1.21
C ARG A 74 2.69 -25.67 1.59
N ALA A 75 2.23 -26.69 0.90
CA ALA A 75 0.97 -27.38 1.20
C ALA A 75 1.00 -28.00 2.61
N ALA A 76 2.09 -28.68 2.96
CA ALA A 76 2.29 -29.24 4.31
C ALA A 76 2.33 -28.15 5.38
N ALA A 77 2.94 -27.00 5.11
CA ALA A 77 2.94 -25.87 6.04
C ALA A 77 1.53 -25.27 6.24
N ALA A 78 0.75 -25.16 5.16
CA ALA A 78 -0.62 -24.64 5.21
C ALA A 78 -1.61 -25.60 5.89
N ALA A 79 -1.32 -26.91 5.88
CA ALA A 79 -2.14 -27.92 6.52
C ALA A 79 -1.89 -28.08 8.03
N ARG A 80 -0.90 -27.38 8.61
CA ARG A 80 -0.61 -27.46 10.05
C ARG A 80 -1.78 -26.96 10.88
N SER A 81 -1.99 -27.59 12.02
CA SER A 81 -2.91 -27.09 13.03
C SER A 81 -2.41 -25.76 13.62
N PRO A 82 -3.29 -24.93 14.21
CA PRO A 82 -2.89 -23.69 14.88
C PRO A 82 -1.81 -23.91 15.96
N ALA A 83 -1.94 -24.97 16.75
CA ALA A 83 -0.97 -25.30 17.80
C ALA A 83 0.42 -25.68 17.25
N GLU A 84 0.46 -26.43 16.14
CA GLU A 84 1.73 -26.76 15.47
C GLU A 84 2.36 -25.53 14.80
N ALA A 85 1.54 -24.60 14.30
CA ALA A 85 2.01 -23.35 13.75
C ALA A 85 2.62 -22.44 14.82
N GLU A 86 1.97 -22.33 15.99
CA GLU A 86 2.49 -21.58 17.15
C GLU A 86 3.78 -22.20 17.70
N ALA A 87 3.84 -23.52 17.87
CA ALA A 87 5.06 -24.19 18.31
C ALA A 87 6.24 -23.97 17.35
N ALA A 88 5.98 -24.08 16.03
CA ALA A 88 6.99 -23.80 15.01
C ALA A 88 7.44 -22.32 15.00
N HIS A 89 6.54 -21.39 15.31
CA HIS A 89 6.87 -19.97 15.45
C HIS A 89 7.80 -19.74 16.64
N THR A 90 7.44 -20.24 17.82
CA THR A 90 8.26 -20.11 19.04
C THR A 90 9.64 -20.71 18.85
N GLN A 91 9.73 -21.92 18.30
CA GLN A 91 11.01 -22.57 18.01
C GLN A 91 11.87 -21.72 17.06
N TRP A 92 11.28 -21.22 15.98
CA TRP A 92 12.00 -20.37 15.03
C TRP A 92 12.49 -19.06 15.68
N GLU A 93 11.67 -18.43 16.52
CA GLU A 93 12.06 -17.21 17.24
C GLU A 93 13.23 -17.46 18.18
N GLU A 94 13.23 -18.58 18.91
CA GLU A 94 14.34 -18.98 19.78
C GLU A 94 15.62 -19.20 18.98
N GLU A 95 15.55 -19.94 17.87
CA GLU A 95 16.68 -20.21 16.98
C GLU A 95 17.23 -18.94 16.31
N ASN A 96 16.39 -17.92 16.10
CA ASN A 96 16.76 -16.70 15.37
C ASN A 96 16.95 -15.47 16.27
N LYS A 97 16.85 -15.62 17.59
CA LYS A 97 16.89 -14.52 18.55
C LYS A 97 18.12 -13.64 18.41
N GLU A 98 19.30 -14.24 18.34
CA GLU A 98 20.57 -13.50 18.19
C GLU A 98 20.64 -12.74 16.86
N ALA A 99 20.13 -13.33 15.78
CA ALA A 99 20.10 -12.69 14.47
C ALA A 99 19.12 -11.50 14.44
N ILE A 100 17.98 -11.63 15.11
CA ILE A 100 17.00 -10.54 15.28
C ILE A 100 17.62 -9.41 16.09
N GLU A 101 18.29 -9.71 17.20
CA GLU A 101 18.98 -8.73 18.03
C GLU A 101 20.09 -8.00 17.24
N ALA A 102 20.91 -8.75 16.50
CA ALA A 102 21.95 -8.18 15.65
C ALA A 102 21.37 -7.25 14.56
N MET A 103 20.25 -7.64 13.94
CA MET A 103 19.54 -6.79 12.98
C MET A 103 19.00 -5.53 13.64
N ASN A 104 18.39 -5.65 14.82
CA ASN A 104 17.86 -4.51 15.57
C ASN A 104 18.96 -3.51 15.95
N GLN A 105 20.10 -4.00 16.44
CA GLN A 105 21.28 -3.19 16.73
C GLN A 105 21.80 -2.49 15.46
N ARG A 106 21.88 -3.22 14.35
CA ARG A 106 22.28 -2.66 13.05
C ARG A 106 21.31 -1.57 12.60
N MET A 107 20.01 -1.78 12.71
CA MET A 107 18.98 -0.80 12.33
C MET A 107 19.02 0.44 13.22
N ALA A 108 19.27 0.28 14.52
CA ALA A 108 19.48 1.40 15.44
C ALA A 108 20.71 2.24 15.06
N LYS A 109 21.82 1.58 14.69
CA LYS A 109 23.07 2.25 14.28
C LYS A 109 22.94 2.97 12.93
N ILE A 110 22.30 2.33 11.96
CA ILE A 110 22.18 2.82 10.58
C ILE A 110 21.08 3.90 10.48
N GLY A 111 20.05 3.82 11.33
CA GLY A 111 18.91 4.71 11.31
C GLY A 111 18.00 4.53 10.09
N SER A 112 17.00 5.41 9.98
CA SER A 112 16.05 5.36 8.87
C SER A 112 16.73 5.64 7.52
N MET A 113 16.15 5.09 6.44
CA MET A 113 16.63 5.37 5.08
C MET A 113 16.61 6.88 4.77
N ALA A 114 15.55 7.58 5.20
CA ALA A 114 15.43 9.02 5.03
C ALA A 114 16.58 9.80 5.67
N ARG A 115 16.98 9.41 6.90
CA ARG A 115 18.11 10.03 7.60
C ARG A 115 19.42 9.82 6.85
N ARG A 116 19.64 8.61 6.33
CA ARG A 116 20.83 8.29 5.53
C ARG A 116 20.90 9.08 4.24
N ILE A 117 19.78 9.23 3.54
CA ILE A 117 19.69 10.05 2.33
C ILE A 117 19.98 11.52 2.67
N HIS A 118 19.46 12.03 3.78
CA HIS A 118 19.72 13.40 4.22
C HIS A 118 21.20 13.66 4.51
N GLU A 119 21.85 12.81 5.31
CA GLU A 119 23.28 12.94 5.62
C GLU A 119 24.15 12.80 4.37
N TRP A 120 23.80 11.88 3.46
CA TRP A 120 24.49 11.75 2.18
C TRP A 120 24.37 13.02 1.32
N ARG A 121 23.17 13.61 1.24
CA ARG A 121 22.95 14.88 0.53
C ARG A 121 23.75 16.01 1.16
N LYS A 122 23.75 16.11 2.49
CA LYS A 122 24.51 17.12 3.25
C LYS A 122 26.02 16.98 3.02
N ALA A 123 26.55 15.76 3.04
CA ALA A 123 27.95 15.50 2.75
C ALA A 123 28.31 15.90 1.30
N LYS A 124 27.41 15.66 0.33
CA LYS A 124 27.61 16.08 -1.06
C LYS A 124 27.60 17.60 -1.23
N THR A 125 26.74 18.33 -0.53
CA THR A 125 26.76 19.80 -0.54
C THR A 125 28.02 20.35 0.12
N HIS A 126 28.46 19.81 1.26
CA HIS A 126 29.71 20.23 1.89
C HIS A 126 30.94 19.95 1.01
N GLN A 127 30.95 18.82 0.29
CA GLN A 127 32.02 18.49 -0.64
C GLN A 127 32.09 19.49 -1.81
N ALA A 128 30.94 19.92 -2.34
CA ALA A 128 30.88 20.93 -3.41
C ALA A 128 31.36 22.31 -2.95
N VAL A 129 30.96 22.74 -1.75
CA VAL A 129 31.40 24.03 -1.16
C VAL A 129 32.90 24.03 -0.87
N ALA A 130 33.45 22.89 -0.41
CA ALA A 130 34.89 22.76 -0.16
C ALA A 130 35.72 22.81 -1.45
N THR A 131 35.18 22.33 -2.58
CA THR A 131 35.85 22.42 -3.88
C THR A 131 35.74 23.81 -4.52
N ASP A 132 34.64 24.54 -4.32
CA ASP A 132 34.46 25.90 -4.87
C ASP A 132 35.19 26.98 -4.05
N GLY A 133 35.42 26.76 -2.76
CA GLY A 133 36.17 27.67 -1.88
C GLY A 133 37.69 27.52 -1.94
N ALA A 134 38.21 26.65 -2.81
CA ALA A 134 39.65 26.37 -2.97
C ALA A 134 40.30 27.13 -4.15
N ILE A 135 39.68 28.20 -4.64
CA ILE A 135 40.21 29.11 -5.67
C ILE A 135 40.64 30.43 -5.02
#